data_AF-F7KQA0-F1
#
_entry.id   AF-F7KQA0-F1
#
_cell.length_a   1.000
_cell.length_b   1.000
_cell.length_c   1.000
_cell.angle_alpha   90.00
_cell.angle_beta   90.00
_cell.angle_gamma   90.00
#
_symmetry.space_group_name_H-M   'P 1'
#
loop_
_entity.id
_entity.type
_entity.pdbx_description
1 polymer ?
#
loop_
_entity_poly.entity_id
_entity_poly.type
_entity_poly.pdbx_seq_one_letter_code
_entity_poly.pdbx_strand_id
1 'polypeptide(L)'
;MYPDPMELLRKCGGYLDIYGMLQLGQGFVFDKNTPPHSEAFGHYAESVRAYCGEQGIMGLKNVTQARMLHQFRMYIDRHNIRYIRGRFKKPGMTDEEALELYVHKPAVEGGLGGQRLLREPARLHNKYPSDSDYKRYAKGRENKKRLAPDFHAEFIVDIHGNFVSQWNVLEEDQKGRVISDIAYYRRKYQKTGEAYDWEGAQRQIMDTESFNYANANDVMHKMLDIKPPQRYDTDLRRQISSGWKSPSKKNYDYGSDKGDTYSRSSS
;
A
#
# COMPACT_ATOMS: atom_id res chain seq x y z
N MET A 1 -2.77 26.42 -11.90
CA MET A 1 -2.01 26.27 -10.64
C MET A 1 -2.61 25.07 -9.93
N TYR A 2 -1.82 24.02 -9.66
CA TYR A 2 -2.31 22.86 -8.93
C TYR A 2 -2.58 23.23 -7.46
N PRO A 3 -3.62 22.71 -6.83
CA PRO A 3 -3.89 22.96 -5.41
C PRO A 3 -2.73 22.42 -4.56
N ASP A 4 -2.46 23.07 -3.42
CA ASP A 4 -1.46 22.60 -2.46
C ASP A 4 -1.90 21.24 -1.88
N PRO A 5 -1.16 20.14 -2.09
CA PRO A 5 -1.54 18.83 -1.54
C PRO A 5 -1.57 18.83 0.00
N MET A 6 -0.85 19.73 0.66
CA MET A 6 -0.91 19.88 2.12
C MET A 6 -2.26 20.45 2.58
N GLU A 7 -3.04 21.09 1.73
CA GLU A 7 -4.40 21.52 2.06
C GLU A 7 -5.31 20.34 2.34
N LEU A 8 -5.19 19.27 1.56
CA LEU A 8 -5.95 18.05 1.80
C LEU A 8 -5.57 17.41 3.14
N LEU A 9 -4.26 17.31 3.42
CA LEU A 9 -3.77 16.82 4.71
C LEU A 9 -4.29 17.68 5.88
N ARG A 10 -4.35 19.01 5.72
CA ARG A 10 -4.93 19.92 6.71
C ARG A 10 -6.42 19.65 6.92
N LYS A 11 -7.19 19.41 5.84
CA LYS A 11 -8.62 19.04 5.91
C LYS A 11 -8.84 17.71 6.63
N CYS A 12 -7.94 16.74 6.45
CA CYS A 12 -7.95 15.47 7.19
C CYS A 12 -7.52 15.61 8.67
N GLY A 13 -7.13 16.81 9.14
CA GLY A 13 -6.54 17.00 10.47
C GLY A 13 -5.21 16.26 10.63
N GLY A 14 -4.40 16.24 9.58
CA GLY A 14 -3.13 15.52 9.51
C GLY A 14 -2.09 16.03 10.51
N TYR A 15 -1.54 15.15 11.34
CA TYR A 15 -0.38 15.43 12.19
C TYR A 15 0.46 14.16 12.38
N LEU A 16 1.74 14.30 12.75
CA LEU A 16 2.58 13.16 13.13
C LEU A 16 2.51 12.93 14.64
N ASP A 17 2.30 11.69 15.07
CA ASP A 17 2.42 11.33 16.47
C ASP A 17 3.89 11.17 16.92
N ILE A 18 4.08 10.78 18.18
CA ILE A 18 5.41 10.61 18.80
C ILE A 18 6.25 9.50 18.16
N TYR A 19 5.63 8.58 17.41
CA TYR A 19 6.28 7.49 16.68
C TYR A 19 6.38 7.82 15.18
N GLY A 20 6.17 9.09 14.82
CA GLY A 20 6.27 9.56 13.45
C GLY A 20 5.22 8.95 12.52
N MET A 21 4.10 8.42 13.03
CA MET A 21 2.96 7.98 12.24
C MET A 21 2.03 9.16 11.96
N LEU A 22 1.66 9.35 10.71
CA LEU A 22 0.62 10.27 10.29
C LEU A 22 -0.72 9.80 10.86
N GLN A 23 -1.37 10.67 11.59
CA GLN A 23 -2.74 10.53 12.09
C GLN A 23 -3.64 11.50 11.34
N LEU A 24 -4.89 11.09 11.05
CA LEU A 24 -5.90 11.92 10.40
C LEU A 24 -6.99 12.28 11.41
N GLY A 25 -6.80 13.36 12.17
CA GLY A 25 -7.68 13.72 13.29
C GLY A 25 -9.13 14.06 12.91
N GLN A 26 -9.37 14.41 11.64
CA GLN A 26 -10.72 14.65 11.09
C GLN A 26 -11.17 13.51 10.16
N GLY A 27 -10.41 12.42 10.11
CA GLY A 27 -10.66 11.29 9.22
C GLY A 27 -10.18 11.51 7.78
N PHE A 28 -10.35 10.47 6.98
CA PHE A 28 -10.06 10.51 5.54
C PHE A 28 -11.23 11.14 4.79
N VAL A 29 -10.97 12.15 3.96
CA VAL A 29 -12.02 13.05 3.44
C VAL A 29 -12.58 12.67 2.07
N PHE A 30 -12.04 11.65 1.39
CA PHE A 30 -12.62 11.17 0.14
C PHE A 30 -13.89 10.36 0.42
N ASP A 31 -14.89 10.48 -0.47
CA ASP A 31 -16.11 9.70 -0.37
C ASP A 31 -15.79 8.20 -0.42
N LYS A 32 -16.42 7.39 0.44
CA LYS A 32 -16.19 5.94 0.53
C LYS A 32 -16.43 5.17 -0.77
N ASN A 33 -17.19 5.75 -1.71
CA ASN A 33 -17.47 5.20 -3.03
C ASN A 33 -16.54 5.74 -4.13
N THR A 34 -15.53 6.54 -3.79
CA THR A 34 -14.49 6.96 -4.73
C THR A 34 -13.71 5.71 -5.17
N PRO A 35 -13.73 5.31 -6.45
CA PRO A 35 -13.02 4.11 -6.87
C PRO A 35 -11.50 4.32 -6.87
N PRO A 36 -10.70 3.23 -6.79
CA PRO A 36 -9.24 3.30 -6.83
C PRO A 36 -8.67 3.98 -8.08
N HIS A 37 -9.37 3.90 -9.21
CA HIS A 37 -9.00 4.51 -10.49
C HIS A 37 -9.61 5.91 -10.71
N SER A 38 -10.11 6.56 -9.65
CA SER A 38 -10.80 7.84 -9.79
C SER A 38 -9.87 8.99 -10.19
N GLU A 39 -10.41 9.92 -10.99
CA GLU A 39 -9.72 11.18 -11.30
C GLU A 39 -9.38 11.99 -10.04
N ALA A 40 -10.15 11.85 -8.95
CA ALA A 40 -9.88 12.54 -7.70
C ALA A 40 -8.52 12.14 -7.10
N PHE A 41 -8.18 10.85 -7.13
CA PHE A 41 -6.85 10.38 -6.71
C PHE A 41 -5.77 10.78 -7.72
N GLY A 42 -6.07 10.74 -9.03
CA GLY A 42 -5.16 11.21 -10.08
C GLY A 42 -4.79 12.69 -9.93
N HIS A 43 -5.76 13.58 -9.68
CA HIS A 43 -5.55 15.00 -9.44
C HIS A 43 -4.76 15.27 -8.15
N TYR A 44 -5.01 14.49 -7.10
CA TYR A 44 -4.21 14.59 -5.88
C TYR A 44 -2.75 14.18 -6.14
N ALA A 45 -2.53 13.06 -6.85
CA ALA A 45 -1.21 12.62 -7.25
C ALA A 45 -0.49 13.70 -8.09
N GLU A 46 -1.19 14.34 -9.03
CA GLU A 46 -0.67 15.44 -9.82
C GLU A 46 -0.27 16.65 -8.99
N SER A 47 -1.09 17.00 -8.00
CA SER A 47 -0.78 18.06 -7.05
C SER A 47 0.48 17.76 -6.24
N VAL A 48 0.69 16.50 -5.83
CA VAL A 48 1.92 16.06 -5.16
C VAL A 48 3.13 16.12 -6.10
N ARG A 49 2.99 15.68 -7.35
CA ARG A 49 4.07 15.78 -8.36
C ARG A 49 4.49 17.24 -8.57
N ALA A 50 3.54 18.13 -8.76
CA ALA A 50 3.78 19.56 -8.94
C ALA A 50 4.42 20.20 -7.69
N TYR A 51 3.96 19.83 -6.50
CA TYR A 51 4.49 20.32 -5.22
C TYR A 51 5.94 19.88 -4.97
N CYS A 52 6.27 18.64 -5.31
CA CYS A 52 7.60 18.08 -5.09
C CYS A 52 8.62 18.45 -6.16
N GLY A 53 8.17 18.72 -7.39
CA GLY A 53 9.02 18.91 -8.56
C GLY A 53 9.91 17.69 -8.85
N GLU A 54 10.97 17.90 -9.63
CA GLU A 54 11.87 16.83 -10.10
C GLU A 54 12.63 16.10 -8.98
N GLN A 55 12.81 16.77 -7.83
CA GLN A 55 13.51 16.18 -6.68
C GLN A 55 12.62 15.21 -5.87
N GLY A 56 11.33 15.16 -6.18
CA GLY A 56 10.35 14.33 -5.47
C GLY A 56 10.25 14.67 -3.98
N ILE A 57 9.68 13.75 -3.20
CA ILE A 57 9.41 13.96 -1.77
C ILE A 57 10.72 14.16 -0.99
N MET A 58 11.82 13.53 -1.43
CA MET A 58 13.12 13.62 -0.78
C MET A 58 13.77 15.02 -0.87
N GLY A 59 13.39 15.82 -1.87
CA GLY A 59 13.88 17.19 -2.06
C GLY A 59 13.18 18.25 -1.20
N LEU A 60 12.06 17.91 -0.57
CA LEU A 60 11.31 18.85 0.26
C LEU A 60 12.12 19.28 1.49
N LYS A 61 12.28 20.59 1.66
CA LYS A 61 12.99 21.18 2.81
C LYS A 61 12.28 20.90 4.14
N ASN A 62 10.94 20.88 4.12
CA ASN A 62 10.14 20.56 5.29
C ASN A 62 9.99 19.03 5.43
N VAL A 63 10.80 18.45 6.31
CA VAL A 63 10.83 17.00 6.58
C VAL A 63 9.49 16.49 7.11
N THR A 64 8.78 17.28 7.91
CA THR A 64 7.46 16.90 8.45
C THR A 64 6.45 16.76 7.31
N GLN A 65 6.37 17.73 6.41
CA GLN A 65 5.50 17.64 5.24
C GLN A 65 5.88 16.49 4.31
N ALA A 66 7.18 16.30 4.06
CA ALA A 66 7.68 15.17 3.27
C ALA A 66 7.22 13.83 3.84
N ARG A 67 7.32 13.68 5.17
CA ARG A 67 6.86 12.49 5.87
C ARG A 67 5.36 12.29 5.80
N MET A 68 4.58 13.36 6.00
CA MET A 68 3.12 13.28 5.90
C MET A 68 2.66 12.94 4.47
N LEU A 69 3.26 13.53 3.43
CA LEU A 69 2.93 13.22 2.04
C LEU A 69 3.25 11.78 1.67
N HIS A 70 4.41 11.27 2.10
CA HIS A 70 4.77 9.86 1.93
C HIS A 70 3.74 8.94 2.61
N GLN A 71 3.44 9.18 3.88
CA GLN A 71 2.55 8.32 4.65
C GLN A 71 1.08 8.45 4.27
N PHE A 72 0.65 9.56 3.64
CA PHE A 72 -0.72 9.71 3.17
C PHE A 72 -1.10 8.70 2.09
N ARG A 73 -0.11 8.25 1.29
CA ARG A 73 -0.29 7.18 0.29
C ARG A 73 -0.92 5.94 0.92
N MET A 74 -0.41 5.56 2.09
CA MET A 74 -0.90 4.41 2.87
C MET A 74 -2.39 4.52 3.22
N TYR A 75 -2.91 5.72 3.46
CA TYR A 75 -4.34 5.94 3.73
C TYR A 75 -5.19 5.84 2.48
N ILE A 76 -4.67 6.24 1.32
CA ILE A 76 -5.32 6.00 0.02
C ILE A 76 -5.39 4.50 -0.24
N ASP A 77 -4.35 3.73 0.11
CA ASP A 77 -4.39 2.27 0.01
C ASP A 77 -5.43 1.61 0.91
N ARG A 78 -5.52 2.09 2.17
CA ARG A 78 -6.58 1.67 3.09
C ARG A 78 -7.95 1.83 2.45
N HIS A 79 -8.16 2.98 1.81
CA HIS A 79 -9.39 3.29 1.11
C HIS A 79 -9.60 2.35 -0.08
N ASN A 80 -8.58 2.13 -0.91
CA ASN A 80 -8.66 1.26 -2.09
C ASN A 80 -9.02 -0.18 -1.72
N ILE A 81 -8.37 -0.75 -0.70
CA ILE A 81 -8.70 -2.10 -0.20
C ILE A 81 -10.12 -2.16 0.36
N ARG A 82 -10.53 -1.15 1.14
CA ARG A 82 -11.89 -1.09 1.69
C ARG A 82 -12.93 -0.94 0.59
N TYR A 83 -12.63 -0.21 -0.47
CA TYR A 83 -13.51 -0.07 -1.62
C TYR A 83 -13.75 -1.42 -2.29
N ILE A 84 -12.69 -2.18 -2.58
CA ILE A 84 -12.81 -3.51 -3.19
C ILE A 84 -13.60 -4.45 -2.28
N ARG A 85 -13.20 -4.55 -1.00
CA ARG A 85 -13.85 -5.43 -0.01
C ARG A 85 -15.31 -5.05 0.23
N GLY A 86 -15.61 -3.77 0.37
CA GLY A 86 -16.95 -3.29 0.71
C GLY A 86 -17.96 -3.36 -0.43
N ARG A 87 -17.51 -3.33 -1.69
CA ARG A 87 -18.40 -3.29 -2.86
C ARG A 87 -18.47 -4.60 -3.63
N PHE A 88 -17.39 -5.37 -3.67
CA PHE A 88 -17.29 -6.54 -4.56
C PHE A 88 -17.12 -7.86 -3.81
N LYS A 89 -16.60 -7.85 -2.58
CA LYS A 89 -16.39 -9.08 -1.81
C LYS A 89 -17.69 -9.55 -1.16
N LYS A 90 -18.08 -10.80 -1.45
CA LYS A 90 -19.21 -11.49 -0.82
C LYS A 90 -18.72 -12.54 0.19
N PRO A 91 -19.55 -13.01 1.13
CA PRO A 91 -19.19 -14.11 2.02
C PRO A 91 -18.67 -15.32 1.22
N GLY A 92 -17.54 -15.89 1.67
CA GLY A 92 -16.87 -17.01 0.99
C GLY A 92 -15.92 -16.62 -0.14
N MET A 93 -15.92 -15.36 -0.61
CA MET A 93 -14.94 -14.89 -1.59
C MET A 93 -13.61 -14.50 -0.95
N THR A 94 -12.53 -14.73 -1.68
CA THR A 94 -11.21 -14.15 -1.45
C THR A 94 -11.19 -12.66 -1.82
N ASP A 95 -10.14 -11.94 -1.43
CA ASP A 95 -9.96 -10.55 -1.88
C ASP A 95 -9.66 -10.48 -3.38
N GLU A 96 -8.97 -11.48 -3.92
CA GLU A 96 -8.63 -11.57 -5.34
C GLU A 96 -9.87 -11.76 -6.22
N GLU A 97 -10.79 -12.64 -5.84
CA GLU A 97 -12.04 -12.80 -6.59
C GLU A 97 -12.86 -11.50 -6.58
N ALA A 98 -12.83 -10.75 -5.47
CA ALA A 98 -13.44 -9.43 -5.40
C ALA A 98 -12.74 -8.40 -6.30
N LEU A 99 -11.40 -8.47 -6.39
CA LEU A 99 -10.61 -7.65 -7.31
C LEU A 99 -10.92 -7.98 -8.77
N GLU A 100 -11.08 -9.26 -9.11
CA GLU A 100 -11.50 -9.71 -10.44
C GLU A 100 -12.91 -9.20 -10.79
N LEU A 101 -13.86 -9.25 -9.85
CA LEU A 101 -15.18 -8.66 -10.05
C LEU A 101 -15.09 -7.15 -10.30
N TYR A 102 -14.26 -6.43 -9.54
CA TYR A 102 -14.02 -5.01 -9.76
C TYR A 102 -13.49 -4.74 -11.18
N VAL A 103 -12.59 -5.58 -11.71
CA VAL A 103 -12.10 -5.44 -13.09
C VAL A 103 -13.23 -5.56 -14.11
N HIS A 104 -14.09 -6.57 -13.97
CA HIS A 104 -15.13 -6.87 -14.96
C HIS A 104 -16.36 -5.97 -14.85
N LYS A 105 -16.62 -5.38 -13.68
CA LYS A 105 -17.81 -4.57 -13.45
C LYS A 105 -17.80 -3.27 -14.26
N PRO A 106 -18.96 -2.81 -14.79
CA PRO A 106 -19.03 -1.55 -15.52
C PRO A 106 -18.53 -0.35 -14.71
N ALA A 107 -17.94 0.64 -15.38
CA ALA A 107 -17.48 1.88 -14.74
C ALA A 107 -18.60 2.62 -13.99
N VAL A 108 -19.82 2.59 -14.52
CA VAL A 108 -21.01 3.17 -13.87
C VAL A 108 -21.40 2.46 -12.56
N GLU A 109 -20.98 1.21 -12.36
CA GLU A 109 -21.14 0.46 -11.11
C GLU A 109 -19.90 0.60 -10.19
N GLY A 110 -18.89 1.32 -10.65
CA GLY A 110 -17.63 1.56 -9.95
C GLY A 110 -16.54 0.51 -10.20
N GLY A 111 -16.67 -0.31 -11.24
CA GLY A 111 -15.61 -1.23 -11.71
C GLY A 111 -14.73 -0.62 -12.82
N LEU A 112 -13.83 -1.41 -13.40
CA LEU A 112 -12.92 -0.96 -14.48
C LEU A 112 -13.49 -1.15 -15.89
N GLY A 113 -14.73 -1.60 -16.04
CA GLY A 113 -15.36 -1.80 -17.34
C GLY A 113 -14.63 -2.83 -18.23
N GLY A 114 -13.96 -3.80 -17.63
CA GLY A 114 -13.16 -4.80 -18.33
C GLY A 114 -11.72 -4.37 -18.62
N GLN A 115 -11.30 -3.16 -18.23
CA GLN A 115 -9.91 -2.75 -18.35
C GLN A 115 -9.05 -3.55 -17.36
N ARG A 116 -8.18 -4.40 -17.90
CA ARG A 116 -7.32 -5.28 -17.10
C ARG A 116 -6.27 -4.53 -16.31
N LEU A 117 -6.00 -5.00 -15.09
CA LEU A 117 -4.89 -4.53 -14.27
C LEU A 117 -3.54 -4.86 -14.93
N LEU A 118 -2.51 -4.11 -14.55
CA LEU A 118 -1.14 -4.37 -14.93
C LEU A 118 -0.53 -5.39 -13.97
N ARG A 119 0.12 -6.40 -14.54
CA ARG A 119 0.86 -7.43 -13.84
C ARG A 119 2.34 -7.04 -13.80
N GLU A 120 2.82 -6.68 -12.62
CA GLU A 120 4.19 -6.25 -12.36
C GLU A 120 4.92 -7.16 -11.35
N PRO A 121 6.26 -7.20 -11.38
CA PRO A 121 7.05 -7.91 -10.37
C PRO A 121 6.79 -7.42 -8.93
N ALA A 122 6.38 -8.35 -8.06
CA ALA A 122 6.12 -8.09 -6.64
C ALA A 122 7.37 -8.25 -5.76
N ARG A 123 8.59 -8.17 -6.32
CA ARG A 123 9.83 -8.46 -5.59
C ARG A 123 9.97 -7.67 -4.29
N LEU A 124 9.62 -6.39 -4.29
CA LEU A 124 9.71 -5.55 -3.10
C LEU A 124 8.63 -5.83 -2.06
N HIS A 125 7.62 -6.63 -2.40
CA HIS A 125 6.54 -7.09 -1.53
C HIS A 125 6.68 -8.59 -1.19
N ASN A 126 7.88 -9.14 -1.31
CA ASN A 126 8.21 -10.51 -0.93
C ASN A 126 9.40 -10.51 0.04
N LYS A 127 9.34 -9.67 1.08
CA LYS A 127 10.43 -9.57 2.05
C LYS A 127 10.54 -10.85 2.88
N TYR A 128 11.73 -11.08 3.41
CA TYR A 128 12.05 -12.26 4.22
C TYR A 128 12.94 -11.88 5.41
N PRO A 129 12.91 -12.64 6.51
CA PRO A 129 13.80 -12.44 7.65
C PRO A 129 15.28 -12.44 7.25
N SER A 130 16.05 -11.54 7.82
CA SER A 130 17.45 -11.28 7.47
C SER A 130 18.38 -12.47 7.70
N ASP A 131 18.00 -13.40 8.56
CA ASP A 131 18.70 -14.62 8.96
C ASP A 131 18.24 -15.86 8.16
N SER A 132 17.32 -15.69 7.21
CA SER A 132 16.77 -16.76 6.39
C SER A 132 17.29 -16.74 4.95
N ASP A 133 17.14 -17.86 4.22
CA ASP A 133 17.30 -17.91 2.77
C ASP A 133 15.98 -17.58 2.07
N TYR A 134 16.02 -16.67 1.10
CA TYR A 134 14.82 -16.24 0.37
C TYR A 134 14.08 -17.39 -0.30
N LYS A 135 14.79 -18.27 -1.04
CA LYS A 135 14.12 -19.32 -1.82
C LYS A 135 13.40 -20.31 -0.92
N ARG A 136 14.00 -20.64 0.22
CA ARG A 136 13.36 -21.49 1.23
C ARG A 136 12.19 -20.79 1.90
N TYR A 137 12.36 -19.52 2.28
CA TYR A 137 11.35 -18.77 3.02
C TYR A 137 10.12 -18.45 2.17
N ALA A 138 10.33 -17.99 0.93
CA ALA A 138 9.28 -17.54 0.04
C ALA A 138 8.38 -18.66 -0.48
N LYS A 139 8.85 -19.92 -0.49
CA LYS A 139 8.10 -21.05 -1.00
C LYS A 139 6.76 -21.21 -0.28
N GLY A 140 5.65 -21.06 -1.00
CA GLY A 140 4.29 -21.10 -0.45
C GLY A 140 3.90 -19.83 0.31
N ARG A 141 4.60 -18.72 0.07
CA ARG A 141 4.39 -17.41 0.68
C ARG A 141 4.52 -16.28 -0.34
N GLU A 142 4.57 -16.61 -1.63
CA GLU A 142 4.83 -15.67 -2.71
C GLU A 142 3.64 -14.73 -2.90
N ASN A 143 3.92 -13.43 -2.80
CA ASN A 143 2.96 -12.38 -3.12
C ASN A 143 3.05 -12.02 -4.60
N LYS A 144 1.93 -11.69 -5.21
CA LYS A 144 1.82 -11.10 -6.54
C LYS A 144 1.31 -9.66 -6.47
N LYS A 145 1.64 -8.86 -7.49
CA LYS A 145 1.30 -7.44 -7.56
C LYS A 145 0.40 -7.19 -8.76
N ARG A 146 -0.69 -6.46 -8.53
CA ARG A 146 -1.62 -5.99 -9.56
C ARG A 146 -1.76 -4.48 -9.42
N LEU A 147 -1.50 -3.77 -10.51
CA LEU A 147 -1.49 -2.31 -10.54
C LEU A 147 -2.64 -1.80 -11.40
N ALA A 148 -3.31 -0.76 -10.94
CA ALA A 148 -4.38 -0.13 -11.72
C ALA A 148 -3.84 0.42 -13.05
N PRO A 149 -4.67 0.50 -14.12
CA PRO A 149 -4.20 0.89 -15.45
C PRO A 149 -3.63 2.32 -15.52
N ASP A 150 -4.00 3.16 -14.55
CA ASP A 150 -3.52 4.54 -14.36
C ASP A 150 -2.21 4.63 -13.55
N PHE A 151 -1.62 3.49 -13.19
CA PHE A 151 -0.38 3.35 -12.42
C PHE A 151 -0.49 3.75 -10.93
N HIS A 152 -1.66 4.13 -10.44
CA HIS A 152 -1.82 4.71 -9.11
C HIS A 152 -2.09 3.68 -8.00
N ALA A 153 -3.17 2.90 -8.10
CA ALA A 153 -3.52 1.94 -7.05
C ALA A 153 -2.79 0.60 -7.22
N GLU A 154 -2.14 0.12 -6.15
CA GLU A 154 -1.48 -1.18 -6.10
C GLU A 154 -2.25 -2.16 -5.21
N PHE A 155 -2.31 -3.43 -5.63
CA PHE A 155 -2.88 -4.52 -4.85
C PHE A 155 -1.85 -5.65 -4.75
N ILE A 156 -1.50 -6.01 -3.52
CA ILE A 156 -0.62 -7.15 -3.23
C ILE A 156 -1.48 -8.30 -2.76
N VAL A 157 -1.38 -9.44 -3.42
CA VAL A 157 -2.21 -10.62 -3.18
C VAL A 157 -1.31 -11.79 -2.79
N ASP A 158 -1.64 -12.49 -1.71
CA ASP A 158 -0.93 -13.71 -1.29
C ASP A 158 -1.34 -14.94 -2.12
N ILE A 159 -0.72 -16.08 -1.85
CA ILE A 159 -1.02 -17.35 -2.53
C ILE A 159 -2.44 -17.89 -2.26
N HIS A 160 -3.14 -17.34 -1.27
CA HIS A 160 -4.50 -17.72 -0.88
C HIS A 160 -5.55 -16.74 -1.41
N GLY A 161 -5.15 -15.74 -2.20
CA GLY A 161 -6.05 -14.74 -2.76
C GLY A 161 -6.44 -13.63 -1.77
N ASN A 162 -5.76 -13.48 -0.64
CA ASN A 162 -6.00 -12.39 0.30
C ASN A 162 -5.11 -11.19 -0.02
N PHE A 163 -5.61 -9.98 0.25
CA PHE A 163 -4.75 -8.80 0.20
C PHE A 163 -3.74 -8.83 1.35
N VAL A 164 -2.47 -8.61 1.01
CA VAL A 164 -1.40 -8.37 1.98
C VAL A 164 -1.34 -6.87 2.23
N SER A 165 -1.80 -6.45 3.40
CA SER A 165 -1.89 -5.05 3.77
C SER A 165 -1.69 -4.84 5.25
N GLN A 166 -0.97 -3.78 5.61
CA GLN A 166 -0.78 -3.40 7.02
C GLN A 166 -2.12 -3.13 7.71
N TRP A 167 -3.14 -2.72 6.95
CA TRP A 167 -4.47 -2.41 7.47
C TRP A 167 -5.24 -3.66 7.93
N ASN A 168 -4.72 -4.86 7.66
CA ASN A 168 -5.23 -6.10 8.26
C ASN A 168 -4.80 -6.27 9.72
N VAL A 169 -3.74 -5.56 10.16
CA VAL A 169 -3.14 -5.74 11.49
C VAL A 169 -3.04 -4.46 12.30
N LEU A 170 -2.97 -3.30 11.64
CA LEU A 170 -2.97 -2.01 12.34
C LEU A 170 -4.34 -1.75 12.96
N GLU A 171 -4.33 -1.31 14.22
CA GLU A 171 -5.54 -1.01 14.97
C GLU A 171 -5.61 0.47 15.34
N GLU A 172 -6.83 0.93 15.59
CA GLU A 172 -7.09 2.26 16.11
C GLU A 172 -7.37 2.18 17.61
N ASP A 173 -6.93 3.18 18.36
CA ASP A 173 -7.33 3.36 19.75
C ASP A 173 -8.76 3.89 19.86
N GLN A 174 -9.24 4.08 21.10
CA GLN A 174 -10.59 4.57 21.38
C GLN A 174 -10.88 5.98 20.81
N LYS A 175 -9.86 6.72 20.40
CA LYS A 175 -9.98 8.05 19.79
C LYS A 175 -9.85 8.00 18.27
N GLY A 176 -9.82 6.80 17.67
CA GLY A 176 -9.66 6.62 16.22
C GLY A 176 -8.23 6.85 15.72
N ARG A 177 -7.22 6.89 16.60
CA ARG A 177 -5.82 7.08 16.20
C ARG A 177 -5.18 5.73 15.95
N VAL A 178 -4.44 5.59 14.84
CA VAL A 178 -3.70 4.37 14.55
C VAL A 178 -2.64 4.15 15.63
N ILE A 179 -2.68 2.99 16.28
CA ILE A 179 -1.67 2.59 17.26
C ILE A 179 -0.37 2.33 16.50
N SER A 180 0.68 3.08 16.84
CA SER A 180 1.97 3.07 16.13
C SER A 180 3.16 2.59 16.99
N ASP A 181 2.89 2.21 18.25
CA ASP A 181 3.87 1.61 19.15
C ASP A 181 4.11 0.13 18.79
N ILE A 182 5.35 -0.24 18.50
CA ILE A 182 5.72 -1.64 18.21
C ILE A 182 5.51 -2.56 19.42
N ALA A 183 5.65 -2.06 20.64
CA ALA A 183 5.52 -2.87 21.85
C ALA A 183 4.07 -3.36 22.02
N TYR A 184 3.09 -2.58 21.56
CA TYR A 184 1.70 -3.01 21.47
C TYR A 184 1.55 -4.26 20.59
N TYR A 185 2.02 -4.22 19.35
CA TYR A 185 1.86 -5.32 18.39
C TYR A 185 2.66 -6.57 18.79
N ARG A 186 3.85 -6.41 19.39
CA ARG A 186 4.61 -7.54 19.95
C ARG A 186 3.81 -8.27 21.02
N ARG A 187 3.23 -7.54 21.99
CA ARG A 187 2.43 -8.17 23.06
C ARG A 187 1.16 -8.82 22.54
N LYS A 188 0.53 -8.25 21.51
CA LYS A 188 -0.68 -8.79 20.90
C LYS A 188 -0.40 -10.11 20.19
N TYR A 189 0.51 -10.09 19.22
CA TYR A 189 0.78 -11.22 18.33
C TYR A 189 1.74 -12.27 18.91
N GLN A 190 2.13 -12.13 20.18
CA GLN A 190 2.73 -13.20 20.99
C GLN A 190 1.69 -14.12 21.66
N LYS A 191 0.41 -13.72 21.71
CA LYS A 191 -0.65 -14.50 22.34
C LYS A 191 -1.24 -15.52 21.37
N THR A 192 -1.69 -16.64 21.90
CA THR A 192 -2.43 -17.67 21.13
C THR A 192 -3.85 -17.18 20.77
N GLY A 193 -4.32 -17.47 19.56
CA GLY A 193 -5.70 -17.21 19.12
C GLY A 193 -5.89 -15.98 18.23
N GLU A 194 -4.84 -15.22 17.95
CA GLU A 194 -4.86 -14.14 16.95
C GLU A 194 -4.90 -14.71 15.52
N ALA A 195 -5.49 -13.96 14.58
CA ALA A 195 -5.52 -14.35 13.16
C ALA A 195 -4.11 -14.43 12.53
N TYR A 196 -3.14 -13.74 13.12
CA TYR A 196 -1.73 -13.75 12.73
C TYR A 196 -0.85 -14.02 13.96
N ASP A 197 0.26 -14.70 13.77
CA ASP A 197 1.39 -14.61 14.70
C ASP A 197 2.22 -13.35 14.42
N TRP A 198 3.27 -13.12 15.22
CA TRP A 198 4.09 -11.92 15.07
C TRP A 198 4.76 -11.83 13.69
N GLU A 199 5.25 -12.94 13.14
CA GLU A 199 5.85 -12.97 11.80
C GLU A 199 4.80 -12.65 10.72
N GLY A 200 3.61 -13.24 10.80
CA GLY A 200 2.49 -12.96 9.92
C GLY A 200 2.10 -11.48 9.95
N ALA A 201 2.04 -10.86 11.14
CA ALA A 201 1.77 -9.44 11.27
C ALA A 201 2.90 -8.57 10.69
N GLN A 202 4.17 -8.96 10.87
CA GLN A 202 5.30 -8.28 10.24
C GLN A 202 5.20 -8.34 8.71
N ARG A 203 4.81 -9.47 8.11
CA ARG A 203 4.60 -9.59 6.66
C ARG A 203 3.52 -8.62 6.17
N GLN A 204 2.38 -8.55 6.87
CA GLN A 204 1.31 -7.60 6.55
C GLN A 204 1.83 -6.15 6.57
N ILE A 205 2.69 -5.78 7.52
CA ILE A 205 3.26 -4.42 7.62
C ILE A 205 4.33 -4.16 6.55
N MET A 206 5.17 -5.15 6.24
CA MET A 206 6.36 -4.97 5.41
C MET A 206 6.11 -5.13 3.91
N ASP A 207 5.19 -6.01 3.54
CA ASP A 207 4.86 -6.36 2.14
C ASP A 207 3.61 -5.64 1.62
N THR A 208 2.98 -4.78 2.42
CA THR A 208 1.81 -3.98 2.02
C THR A 208 2.07 -3.14 0.76
N GLU A 209 0.98 -2.91 0.04
CA GLU A 209 0.80 -2.01 -1.09
C GLU A 209 1.12 -0.54 -0.76
N SER A 210 1.42 0.25 -1.80
CA SER A 210 1.41 1.71 -1.68
C SER A 210 0.90 2.42 -2.94
N PHE A 211 0.01 3.40 -2.77
CA PHE A 211 -0.54 4.22 -3.85
C PHE A 211 0.58 5.03 -4.51
N ASN A 212 0.74 5.00 -5.82
CA ASN A 212 1.80 5.76 -6.50
C ASN A 212 1.37 7.18 -6.81
N TYR A 213 2.24 8.15 -6.53
CA TYR A 213 2.09 9.50 -7.06
C TYR A 213 2.64 9.65 -8.47
N ALA A 214 3.53 8.79 -8.95
CA ALA A 214 3.94 8.80 -10.35
C ALA A 214 2.87 8.16 -11.27
N ASN A 215 3.00 8.41 -12.58
CA ASN A 215 2.08 7.89 -13.61
C ASN A 215 2.66 6.70 -14.40
N ALA A 216 3.93 6.39 -14.19
CA ALA A 216 4.64 5.34 -14.91
C ALA A 216 5.89 4.91 -14.15
N ASN A 217 6.45 3.77 -14.52
CA ASN A 217 7.69 3.25 -13.94
C ASN A 217 8.94 3.98 -14.47
N ASP A 218 9.10 5.24 -14.05
CA ASP A 218 10.13 6.16 -14.52
C ASP A 218 10.99 6.74 -13.37
N VAL A 219 11.70 7.84 -13.65
CA VAL A 219 12.50 8.54 -12.63
C VAL A 219 11.61 9.13 -11.54
N MET A 220 10.44 9.65 -11.88
CA MET A 220 9.51 10.23 -10.92
C MET A 220 8.96 9.18 -9.97
N HIS A 221 8.66 7.97 -10.46
CA HIS A 221 8.29 6.85 -9.58
C HIS A 221 9.38 6.51 -8.56
N LYS A 222 10.66 6.58 -8.98
CA LYS A 222 11.76 6.40 -8.03
C LYS A 222 11.80 7.50 -6.97
N MET A 223 11.58 8.76 -7.36
CA MET A 223 11.71 9.92 -6.46
C MET A 223 10.50 10.11 -5.54
N LEU A 224 9.31 9.76 -5.99
CA LEU A 224 8.05 9.96 -5.27
C LEU A 224 7.61 8.71 -4.50
N ASP A 225 7.91 7.52 -5.02
CA ASP A 225 7.26 6.31 -4.54
C ASP A 225 8.22 5.29 -3.92
N ILE A 226 9.39 5.07 -4.55
CA ILE A 226 10.35 4.00 -4.15
C ILE A 226 11.37 4.46 -3.10
N LYS A 227 11.92 5.67 -3.23
CA LYS A 227 12.95 6.18 -2.29
C LYS A 227 12.40 6.68 -0.95
N PRO A 228 11.25 7.38 -0.89
CA PRO A 228 10.73 7.96 0.35
C PRO A 228 10.63 7.02 1.57
N PRO A 229 10.25 5.73 1.42
CA PRO A 229 10.27 4.79 2.55
C PRO A 229 11.57 4.77 3.35
N GLN A 230 12.72 4.98 2.70
CA GLN A 230 14.04 4.94 3.35
C GLN A 230 14.22 5.99 4.46
N ARG A 231 13.49 7.12 4.39
CA ARG A 231 13.61 8.24 5.34
C ARG A 231 12.31 8.55 6.07
N TYR A 232 11.18 8.24 5.43
CA TYR A 232 9.88 8.76 5.83
C TYR A 232 8.88 7.68 6.28
N ASP A 233 9.27 6.40 6.28
CA ASP A 233 8.48 5.35 6.92
C ASP A 233 8.28 5.61 8.42
N THR A 234 7.21 5.02 8.96
CA THR A 234 6.83 5.09 10.38
C THR A 234 7.87 4.40 11.25
N ASP A 235 7.97 4.78 12.53
CA ASP A 235 8.90 4.13 13.46
C ASP A 235 8.59 2.64 13.61
N LEU A 236 7.32 2.26 13.55
CA LEU A 236 6.87 0.87 13.53
C LEU A 236 7.49 0.09 12.37
N ARG A 237 7.32 0.57 11.14
CA ARG A 237 7.82 -0.11 9.94
C ARG A 237 9.34 -0.11 9.91
N ARG A 238 10.01 0.98 10.31
CA ARG A 238 11.48 1.04 10.40
C ARG A 238 12.03 0.02 11.40
N GLN A 239 11.42 -0.10 12.58
CA GLN A 239 11.85 -1.06 13.60
C GLN A 239 11.63 -2.52 13.19
N ILE A 240 10.57 -2.81 12.43
CA ILE A 240 10.38 -4.16 11.86
C ILE A 240 11.42 -4.40 10.75
N SER A 241 11.64 -3.42 9.88
CA SER A 241 12.51 -3.55 8.70
C SER A 241 13.96 -3.94 9.00
N SER A 242 14.48 -3.64 10.20
CA SER A 242 15.85 -4.03 10.58
C SER A 242 16.06 -5.55 10.59
N GLY A 243 14.99 -6.32 10.80
CA GLY A 243 15.00 -7.78 10.77
C GLY A 243 14.68 -8.38 9.40
N TRP A 244 14.44 -7.58 8.36
CA TRP A 244 13.90 -8.05 7.08
C TRP A 244 14.70 -7.54 5.88
N LYS A 245 14.76 -8.34 4.81
CA LYS A 245 15.42 -8.01 3.54
C LYS A 245 14.46 -8.12 2.37
N SER A 246 14.71 -7.34 1.34
CA SER A 246 14.04 -7.54 0.04
C SER A 246 14.86 -8.53 -0.80
N PRO A 247 14.22 -9.41 -1.60
CA PRO A 247 14.92 -10.33 -2.48
C PRO A 247 15.76 -9.59 -3.51
N SER A 248 16.91 -10.13 -3.89
CA SER A 248 17.70 -9.60 -5.01
C SER A 248 17.03 -9.95 -6.34
N LYS A 249 17.35 -9.22 -7.42
CA LYS A 249 16.86 -9.56 -8.77
C LYS A 249 17.27 -10.97 -9.21
N LYS A 250 18.42 -11.48 -8.74
CA LYS A 250 18.93 -12.82 -9.06
C LYS A 250 18.16 -13.92 -8.34
N ASN A 251 17.69 -13.66 -7.13
CA ASN A 251 17.04 -14.65 -6.29
C ASN A 251 15.52 -14.65 -6.45
N TYR A 252 14.95 -13.55 -6.94
CA TYR A 252 13.53 -13.42 -7.23
C TYR A 252 13.17 -14.08 -8.56
N ASP A 253 12.18 -14.97 -8.53
CA ASP A 253 11.62 -15.58 -9.74
C ASP A 253 10.22 -15.05 -10.01
N TYR A 254 10.12 -14.18 -11.02
CA TYR A 254 8.85 -13.63 -11.49
C TYR A 254 7.99 -14.68 -12.21
N GLY A 255 8.59 -15.72 -12.80
CA GLY A 255 7.90 -16.77 -13.53
C GLY A 255 7.03 -17.69 -12.67
N SER A 256 7.05 -17.50 -11.35
CA SER A 256 6.09 -18.08 -10.41
C SER A 256 4.68 -17.49 -10.59
N ASP A 257 4.55 -16.23 -11.02
CA ASP A 257 3.27 -15.62 -11.38
C ASP A 257 2.84 -16.10 -12.78
N LYS A 258 2.01 -17.15 -12.81
CA LYS A 258 1.48 -17.74 -14.05
C LYS A 258 0.47 -16.86 -14.77
N GLY A 259 0.06 -15.74 -14.17
CA GLY A 259 -0.99 -14.87 -14.69
C GLY A 259 -2.38 -15.28 -14.28
N ASP A 260 -3.32 -14.45 -14.70
CA ASP A 260 -4.74 -14.55 -14.42
C ASP A 260 -5.53 -13.90 -15.57
N THR A 261 -6.84 -14.02 -15.49
CA THR A 261 -7.81 -13.53 -16.48
C THR A 261 -8.04 -12.03 -16.42
N TYR A 262 -7.78 -11.40 -15.26
CA TYR A 262 -8.15 -10.01 -14.96
C TYR A 262 -6.97 -9.02 -15.06
N SER A 263 -5.77 -9.52 -15.34
CA SER A 263 -4.57 -8.71 -15.55
C SER A 263 -3.86 -9.01 -16.89
N ARG A 264 -2.91 -8.15 -17.24
CA ARG A 264 -2.02 -8.29 -18.41
C ARG A 264 -0.61 -7.88 -18.02
N SER A 265 0.41 -8.44 -18.67
CA SER A 265 1.80 -7.98 -18.47
C SER A 265 1.89 -6.48 -18.72
N SER A 266 2.61 -5.77 -17.84
CA SER A 266 3.16 -4.46 -18.17
C SER A 266 4.21 -4.69 -19.26
N SER A 267 3.86 -4.40 -20.51
CA SER A 267 4.79 -4.37 -21.65
C SER A 267 5.91 -3.37 -21.41
#